data_AF-A0A9P3F6M4-F1
#
_entry.id   AF-A0A9P3F6M4-F1
#
_cell.length_a   1.000
_cell.length_b   1.000
_cell.length_c   1.000
_cell.angle_alpha   90.00
_cell.angle_beta   90.00
_cell.angle_gamma   90.00
#
_symmetry.space_group_name_H-M   'P 1'
#
loop_
_entity.id
_entity.type
_entity.pdbx_description
1 polymer ?
#
loop_
_entity_poly.entity_id
_entity_poly.type
_entity_poly.pdbx_seq_one_letter_code
_entity_poly.pdbx_strand_id
1 'polypeptide(L)'
;MSNPDTQSQQHTQSSLSSPAIGAREWSIIDAETWDKIRTQTKTSTGEPAATEPSPSAPDTARSSSNPHGLSHAPVPGSALTKTQDTEADPDHGLVTARFRHVVTDGGHIVITGRANDSYQACEDEPVRIPGAVQSFGCLIVLREEIDGKLAVHVASENSEVILGYSPKCLCALPNFCDILDEDQTENLLDHLDFVRDDGYDPSVDGPEVFLLSVKLPSGKPRRFWCAAHLSPADSKLVICEFKLEEDQINPLSVSGLITPVTPTDTLGVEPTPEQLEHSTVNMSQPLRVLQNARRRRGEAAAMEVFSILSQIQDQLGRAKSLDSLLNTATGLVKELTGFHRVLIYQFDTDWNETVVAELVDPKASVELYKGLCFPASDIPKQARDLYRINKVRLLYDRDQVTSRLVCRTLEDLQTPVDMTHSYLRAMSPIHLKYLANMGVRASMSISISGFNELWGLISCHTYGTHGMRVSFLV
;
A
#
# COMPACT_ATOMS: atom_id res chain seq x y z
N MET A 1 -31.64 -56.45 -30.29
CA MET A 1 -31.95 -55.03 -30.03
C MET A 1 -32.23 -54.93 -28.53
N SER A 2 -31.27 -55.14 -27.62
CA SER A 2 -29.97 -54.47 -27.45
C SER A 2 -30.16 -52.98 -27.14
N ASN A 3 -30.22 -52.65 -25.85
CA ASN A 3 -29.89 -51.33 -25.32
C ASN A 3 -29.06 -51.54 -24.05
N PRO A 4 -27.90 -50.88 -23.86
CA PRO A 4 -26.88 -51.30 -22.91
C PRO A 4 -26.84 -50.45 -21.62
N ASP A 5 -26.38 -51.11 -20.55
CA ASP A 5 -25.53 -50.66 -19.45
C ASP A 5 -25.72 -49.26 -18.83
N THR A 6 -26.31 -49.27 -17.64
CA THR A 6 -26.15 -48.23 -16.62
C THR A 6 -25.05 -48.69 -15.66
N GLN A 7 -23.79 -48.29 -15.91
CA GLN A 7 -22.70 -48.46 -14.95
C GLN A 7 -22.50 -47.17 -14.14
N SER A 8 -22.76 -47.29 -12.84
CA SER A 8 -22.37 -46.36 -11.80
C SER A 8 -20.84 -46.27 -11.70
N GLN A 9 -20.25 -45.16 -12.14
CA GLN A 9 -18.85 -44.84 -11.84
C GLN A 9 -18.78 -44.08 -10.50
N GLN A 10 -18.32 -44.79 -9.46
CA GLN A 10 -17.79 -44.18 -8.25
C GLN A 10 -16.51 -43.44 -8.64
N HIS A 11 -16.55 -42.10 -8.60
CA HIS A 11 -15.33 -41.30 -8.65
C HIS A 11 -14.62 -41.41 -7.31
N THR A 12 -13.52 -42.14 -7.31
CA THR A 12 -12.51 -42.18 -6.26
C THR A 12 -11.99 -40.76 -6.05
N GLN A 13 -12.27 -40.16 -4.88
CA GLN A 13 -11.61 -38.94 -4.42
C GLN A 13 -10.12 -39.25 -4.23
N SER A 14 -9.31 -38.97 -5.26
CA SER A 14 -7.87 -38.84 -5.08
C SER A 14 -7.63 -37.57 -4.26
N SER A 15 -7.05 -37.75 -3.08
CA SER A 15 -6.58 -36.68 -2.20
C SER A 15 -5.61 -35.76 -2.95
N LEU A 16 -6.13 -34.69 -3.53
CA LEU A 16 -5.36 -33.55 -4.03
C LEU A 16 -4.76 -32.84 -2.81
N SER A 17 -3.44 -32.90 -2.67
CA SER A 17 -2.70 -32.00 -1.79
C SER A 17 -3.09 -30.56 -2.13
N SER A 18 -3.65 -29.85 -1.16
CA SER A 18 -4.20 -28.50 -1.33
C SER A 18 -3.13 -27.51 -1.83
N PRO A 19 -3.43 -26.64 -2.82
CA PRO A 19 -2.54 -25.56 -3.28
C PRO A 19 -2.13 -24.54 -2.21
N ALA A 20 -2.73 -24.63 -1.01
CA ALA A 20 -2.55 -23.74 0.11
C ALA A 20 -1.16 -23.74 0.77
N ILE A 21 -0.20 -24.56 0.32
CA ILE A 21 1.14 -24.61 0.94
C ILE A 21 2.03 -23.45 0.47
N GLY A 22 1.98 -23.06 -0.81
CA GLY A 22 2.87 -22.03 -1.36
C GLY A 22 2.60 -20.61 -0.85
N ALA A 23 1.34 -20.26 -0.56
CA ALA A 23 0.98 -18.95 -0.01
C ALA A 23 1.38 -18.79 1.48
N ARG A 24 1.56 -19.89 2.22
CA ARG A 24 1.91 -19.89 3.65
C ARG A 24 3.32 -19.41 3.93
N GLU A 25 4.24 -19.57 2.99
CA GLU A 25 5.63 -19.10 3.14
C GLU A 25 5.74 -17.57 3.09
N TRP A 26 4.75 -16.90 2.49
CA TRP A 26 4.77 -15.45 2.27
C TRP A 26 3.89 -14.67 3.24
N SER A 27 2.96 -15.34 3.95
CA SER A 27 2.06 -14.65 4.87
C SER A 27 2.85 -13.85 5.91
N ILE A 28 2.30 -12.69 6.24
CA ILE A 28 2.85 -11.77 7.24
C ILE A 28 2.97 -12.44 8.62
N ILE A 29 2.16 -13.46 8.85
CA ILE A 29 2.09 -14.21 10.10
C ILE A 29 2.89 -15.51 9.92
N ASP A 30 3.86 -15.76 10.80
CA ASP A 30 4.61 -17.02 10.80
C ASP A 30 3.70 -18.21 11.13
N ALA A 31 4.15 -19.43 10.77
CA ALA A 31 3.34 -20.65 10.93
C ALA A 31 2.90 -20.90 12.38
N GLU A 32 3.70 -20.50 13.36
CA GLU A 32 3.41 -20.72 14.79
C GLU A 32 2.35 -19.74 15.30
N THR A 33 2.39 -18.49 14.81
CA THR A 33 1.41 -17.45 15.12
C THR A 33 0.07 -17.75 14.44
N TRP A 34 0.10 -18.33 13.23
CA TRP A 34 -1.06 -18.89 12.55
C TRP A 34 -1.79 -19.95 13.39
N ASP A 35 -1.05 -20.90 13.95
CA ASP A 35 -1.63 -21.96 14.77
C ASP A 35 -2.22 -21.41 16.08
N LYS A 36 -1.58 -20.40 16.69
CA LYS A 36 -2.08 -19.72 17.90
C LYS A 36 -3.41 -19.01 17.64
N ILE A 37 -3.54 -18.24 16.56
CA ILE A 37 -4.80 -17.55 16.19
C ILE A 37 -5.94 -18.55 15.99
N ARG A 38 -5.66 -19.69 15.35
CA ARG A 38 -6.63 -20.76 15.08
C ARG A 38 -7.09 -21.48 16.36
N THR A 39 -6.20 -21.62 17.34
CA THR A 39 -6.56 -22.17 18.65
C THR A 39 -7.42 -21.21 19.47
N GLN A 40 -7.22 -19.89 19.34
CA GLN A 40 -8.04 -18.88 20.02
C GLN A 40 -9.46 -18.76 19.43
N THR A 41 -9.62 -18.90 18.11
CA THR A 41 -10.95 -18.87 17.45
C THR A 41 -11.80 -20.09 17.77
N LYS A 42 -11.18 -21.23 18.12
CA LYS A 42 -11.91 -22.43 18.56
C LYS A 42 -12.40 -22.37 20.01
N THR A 43 -11.85 -21.47 20.83
CA THR A 43 -12.23 -21.33 22.24
C THR A 43 -13.37 -20.35 22.50
N SER A 44 -13.84 -19.59 21.50
CA SER A 44 -14.93 -18.61 21.67
C SER A 44 -16.32 -19.09 21.23
N THR A 45 -16.46 -20.33 20.73
CA THR A 45 -17.75 -20.95 20.38
C THR A 45 -18.04 -22.15 21.27
N GLY A 46 -18.51 -21.87 22.49
CA GLY A 46 -19.10 -22.86 23.39
C GLY A 46 -20.36 -22.31 24.05
N GLU A 47 -21.52 -22.88 23.70
CA GLU A 47 -22.81 -22.63 24.34
C GLU A 47 -22.80 -23.02 25.83
N PRO A 48 -23.63 -22.38 26.68
CA PRO A 48 -23.57 -22.54 28.14
C PRO A 48 -24.36 -23.77 28.60
N ALA A 49 -23.75 -24.62 29.43
CA ALA A 49 -24.45 -25.68 30.16
C ALA A 49 -24.57 -25.34 31.65
N ALA A 50 -25.75 -25.65 32.18
CA ALA A 50 -26.37 -25.24 33.43
C ALA A 50 -25.62 -25.49 34.75
N THR A 51 -25.95 -24.63 35.72
CA THR A 51 -25.59 -24.56 37.14
C THR A 51 -26.27 -25.63 38.01
N GLU A 52 -25.58 -26.13 39.05
CA GLU A 52 -25.99 -26.23 40.49
C GLU A 52 -25.08 -27.24 41.29
N PRO A 53 -25.01 -27.23 42.65
CA PRO A 53 -24.26 -26.28 43.48
C PRO A 53 -23.22 -26.95 44.45
N SER A 54 -22.47 -26.09 45.15
CA SER A 54 -21.37 -26.28 46.15
C SER A 54 -21.68 -27.23 47.35
N PRO A 55 -20.77 -27.57 48.31
CA PRO A 55 -19.77 -26.72 49.03
C PRO A 55 -18.38 -27.43 49.20
N SER A 56 -17.28 -26.93 49.77
CA SER A 56 -17.01 -26.08 50.95
C SER A 56 -15.51 -25.70 50.98
N ALA A 57 -15.20 -24.50 51.50
CA ALA A 57 -13.88 -24.02 51.93
C ALA A 57 -13.38 -24.77 53.22
N PRO A 58 -12.21 -24.50 53.88
CA PRO A 58 -11.39 -23.27 53.79
C PRO A 58 -9.84 -23.38 53.98
N ASP A 59 -9.21 -22.21 53.75
CA ASP A 59 -8.09 -21.57 54.48
C ASP A 59 -6.75 -22.26 54.78
N THR A 60 -5.68 -21.51 54.44
CA THR A 60 -4.52 -21.04 55.27
C THR A 60 -3.22 -21.11 54.45
N ALA A 61 -2.63 -19.97 54.07
CA ALA A 61 -1.72 -19.10 54.83
C ALA A 61 -0.27 -19.63 55.00
N ARG A 62 0.64 -18.82 54.46
CA ARG A 62 1.98 -18.46 54.99
C ARG A 62 3.16 -19.44 54.91
N SER A 63 4.12 -18.97 54.10
CA SER A 63 5.49 -18.57 54.48
C SER A 63 6.60 -19.64 54.65
N SER A 64 7.68 -19.34 53.92
CA SER A 64 9.06 -19.17 54.41
C SER A 64 10.09 -20.29 54.18
N SER A 65 11.29 -19.77 53.90
CA SER A 65 12.65 -20.31 54.12
C SER A 65 13.24 -21.35 53.17
N ASN A 66 14.03 -20.82 52.23
CA ASN A 66 15.40 -21.25 51.89
C ASN A 66 16.28 -21.37 53.17
N PRO A 67 17.39 -22.15 53.22
CA PRO A 67 18.59 -21.81 52.40
C PRO A 67 19.66 -22.90 52.09
N HIS A 68 20.59 -22.52 51.18
CA HIS A 68 22.00 -22.96 50.94
C HIS A 68 22.30 -24.46 50.72
N GLY A 69 23.20 -24.90 49.83
CA GLY A 69 24.21 -24.35 48.90
C GLY A 69 24.72 -25.53 48.04
N LEU A 70 25.30 -25.39 46.84
CA LEU A 70 26.69 -25.08 46.48
C LEU A 70 26.83 -25.62 45.04
N SER A 71 27.04 -24.75 44.03
CA SER A 71 28.33 -24.55 43.33
C SER A 71 28.77 -25.69 42.40
N HIS A 72 28.62 -25.49 41.08
CA HIS A 72 29.70 -25.69 40.11
C HIS A 72 29.55 -24.71 38.92
N ALA A 73 30.64 -24.03 38.61
CA ALA A 73 30.75 -22.93 37.65
C ALA A 73 30.96 -23.39 36.19
N PRO A 74 30.66 -22.51 35.21
CA PRO A 74 31.31 -22.53 33.90
C PRO A 74 32.00 -21.17 33.57
N VAL A 75 33.09 -21.22 32.81
CA VAL A 75 33.81 -20.07 32.22
C VAL A 75 34.52 -20.59 30.94
N PRO A 76 34.81 -19.80 29.87
CA PRO A 76 34.17 -18.59 29.34
C PRO A 76 33.92 -18.63 27.80
N GLY A 77 33.15 -17.65 27.30
CA GLY A 77 33.60 -16.86 26.13
C GLY A 77 32.74 -16.93 24.87
N SER A 78 31.90 -15.92 24.65
CA SER A 78 32.09 -14.96 23.55
C SER A 78 31.10 -13.82 23.72
N ALA A 79 31.62 -12.62 23.95
CA ALA A 79 30.84 -11.39 24.08
C ALA A 79 30.35 -10.97 22.69
N LEU A 80 29.04 -10.93 22.48
CA LEU A 80 28.42 -10.20 21.38
C LEU A 80 28.07 -8.80 21.87
N THR A 81 28.74 -7.85 21.25
CA THR A 81 28.71 -6.42 21.40
C THR A 81 27.25 -5.92 21.37
N LYS A 82 26.81 -5.27 22.46
CA LYS A 82 25.63 -4.41 22.44
C LYS A 82 25.95 -3.19 21.59
N THR A 83 25.54 -3.17 20.34
CA THR A 83 25.27 -1.91 19.64
C THR A 83 23.98 -1.34 20.23
N GLN A 84 24.14 -0.52 21.27
CA GLN A 84 23.12 0.40 21.72
C GLN A 84 22.97 1.50 20.67
N ASP A 85 22.12 1.29 19.65
CA ASP A 85 21.55 2.39 18.87
C ASP A 85 20.34 2.98 19.62
N THR A 86 20.56 3.30 20.90
CA THR A 86 19.74 4.24 21.67
C THR A 86 20.55 5.52 21.84
N GLU A 87 20.93 6.14 20.73
CA GLU A 87 21.19 7.56 20.71
C GLU A 87 19.86 8.24 20.40
N ALA A 88 19.21 8.75 21.44
CA ALA A 88 18.32 9.88 21.29
C ALA A 88 19.19 11.03 20.77
N ASP A 89 19.10 11.31 19.48
CA ASP A 89 19.77 12.43 18.83
C ASP A 89 19.31 13.74 19.51
N PRO A 90 20.21 14.49 20.18
CA PRO A 90 19.86 15.70 20.92
C PRO A 90 19.47 16.90 20.02
N ASP A 91 19.54 16.76 18.69
CA ASP A 91 19.31 17.84 17.71
C ASP A 91 18.00 17.68 16.91
N HIS A 92 17.13 16.73 17.27
CA HIS A 92 15.92 16.48 16.51
C HIS A 92 14.89 17.62 16.68
N GLY A 93 14.79 18.47 15.66
CA GLY A 93 13.71 19.43 15.46
C GLY A 93 12.33 18.77 15.48
N LEU A 94 11.27 19.55 15.26
CA LEU A 94 9.88 19.09 15.27
C LEU A 94 9.59 18.15 14.08
N VAL A 95 10.09 16.92 14.12
CA VAL A 95 10.05 15.94 13.03
C VAL A 95 9.37 14.67 13.52
N THR A 96 8.44 14.16 12.73
CA THR A 96 7.76 12.88 12.95
C THR A 96 8.74 11.70 12.87
N ALA A 97 8.36 10.55 13.41
CA ALA A 97 9.17 9.33 13.31
C ALA A 97 8.74 8.45 12.13
N ARG A 98 9.69 7.67 11.59
CA ARG A 98 9.36 6.61 10.62
C ARG A 98 8.89 5.38 11.35
N PHE A 99 7.87 4.72 10.80
CA PHE A 99 7.49 3.39 11.26
C PHE A 99 8.62 2.41 10.93
N ARG A 100 8.93 1.51 11.86
CA ARG A 100 9.97 0.49 11.72
C ARG A 100 9.40 -0.87 12.07
N HIS A 101 9.75 -1.87 11.27
CA HIS A 101 9.48 -3.26 11.59
C HIS A 101 10.62 -3.83 12.44
N VAL A 102 10.29 -4.55 13.52
CA VAL A 102 11.24 -5.28 14.35
C VAL A 102 10.71 -6.70 14.56
N VAL A 103 11.62 -7.68 14.52
CA VAL A 103 11.31 -9.08 14.86
C VAL A 103 11.75 -9.30 16.30
N THR A 104 10.86 -9.81 17.13
CA THR A 104 11.11 -10.16 18.54
C THR A 104 10.80 -11.64 18.78
N ASP A 105 11.18 -12.17 19.94
CA ASP A 105 10.85 -13.55 20.36
C ASP A 105 9.33 -13.80 20.42
N GLY A 106 8.52 -12.75 20.52
CA GLY A 106 7.05 -12.79 20.53
C GLY A 106 6.40 -12.52 19.17
N GLY A 107 7.17 -12.43 18.08
CA GLY A 107 6.67 -12.18 16.72
C GLY A 107 7.04 -10.79 16.18
N HIS A 108 6.27 -10.34 15.19
CA HIS A 108 6.48 -9.07 14.48
C HIS A 108 5.94 -7.88 15.28
N ILE A 109 6.71 -6.78 15.33
CA ILE A 109 6.31 -5.53 15.99
C ILE A 109 6.52 -4.35 15.04
N VAL A 110 5.56 -3.44 14.98
CA VAL A 110 5.71 -2.12 14.34
C VAL A 110 5.96 -1.06 15.40
N ILE A 111 7.12 -0.41 15.31
CA ILE A 111 7.49 0.74 16.14
C ILE A 111 7.17 1.99 15.35
N THR A 112 6.23 2.80 15.84
CA THR A 112 5.81 4.04 15.17
C THR A 112 6.64 5.26 15.58
N GLY A 113 7.52 5.10 16.57
CA GLY A 113 8.45 6.11 17.07
C GLY A 113 7.82 7.19 17.96
N ARG A 114 6.53 7.07 18.31
CA ARG A 114 5.99 7.68 19.54
C ARG A 114 6.46 6.83 20.71
N ALA A 115 7.01 7.47 21.75
CA ALA A 115 7.79 6.80 22.81
C ALA A 115 7.11 5.59 23.49
N ASN A 116 5.79 5.43 23.37
CA ASN A 116 5.01 4.34 23.98
C ASN A 116 4.13 3.52 23.01
N ASP A 117 4.13 3.81 21.69
CA ASP A 117 3.21 3.15 20.75
C ASP A 117 3.95 2.12 19.87
N SER A 118 4.01 0.88 20.36
CA SER A 118 4.43 -0.30 19.58
C SER A 118 3.25 -1.23 19.36
N TYR A 119 3.00 -1.62 18.11
CA TYR A 119 1.90 -2.50 17.75
C TYR A 119 2.42 -3.91 17.46
N GLN A 120 1.88 -4.90 18.17
CA GLN A 120 2.18 -6.32 17.92
C GLN A 120 1.27 -6.90 16.83
N ALA A 121 -0.03 -6.54 16.85
CA ALA A 121 -0.95 -6.98 15.82
C ALA A 121 -0.92 -6.00 14.64
N CYS A 122 -0.84 -6.55 13.42
CA CYS A 122 -0.83 -5.74 12.19
C CYS A 122 -2.11 -4.92 12.05
N GLU A 123 -3.24 -5.39 12.58
CA GLU A 123 -4.54 -4.73 12.52
C GLU A 123 -4.63 -3.45 13.35
N ASP A 124 -3.78 -3.30 14.36
CA ASP A 124 -3.74 -2.10 15.22
C ASP A 124 -2.84 -0.99 14.65
N GLU A 125 -2.08 -1.28 13.59
CA GLU A 125 -1.19 -0.29 12.96
C GLU A 125 -2.01 0.88 12.38
N PRO A 126 -1.73 2.13 12.78
CA PRO A 126 -2.47 3.30 12.32
C PRO A 126 -1.96 3.75 10.93
N VAL A 127 -2.20 2.92 9.92
CA VAL A 127 -1.68 3.07 8.54
C VAL A 127 -2.11 4.36 7.83
N ARG A 128 -3.12 5.09 8.35
CA ARG A 128 -3.56 6.39 7.82
C ARG A 128 -2.70 7.58 8.30
N ILE A 129 -1.92 7.41 9.38
CA ILE A 129 -1.06 8.45 9.96
C ILE A 129 0.42 8.00 10.07
N PRO A 130 1.07 7.55 8.98
CA PRO A 130 2.42 6.96 9.06
C PRO A 130 3.55 7.95 9.39
N GLY A 131 3.27 9.26 9.49
CA GLY A 131 4.28 10.29 9.72
C GLY A 131 5.30 10.46 8.59
N ALA A 132 5.10 9.82 7.44
CA ALA A 132 6.02 9.88 6.31
C ALA A 132 5.30 9.71 4.97
N VAL A 133 5.96 10.15 3.91
CA VAL A 133 5.52 10.05 2.51
C VAL A 133 6.58 9.36 1.65
N GLN A 134 6.18 8.80 0.52
CA GLN A 134 7.08 8.27 -0.50
C GLN A 134 7.87 9.42 -1.14
N SER A 135 9.18 9.25 -1.27
CA SER A 135 10.11 10.36 -1.52
C SER A 135 10.20 10.86 -2.97
N PHE A 136 9.49 10.23 -3.90
CA PHE A 136 9.37 10.71 -5.28
C PHE A 136 8.43 11.92 -5.42
N GLY A 137 7.74 12.31 -4.35
CA GLY A 137 7.02 13.57 -4.24
C GLY A 137 7.22 14.19 -2.85
N CYS A 138 6.58 15.32 -2.59
CA CYS A 138 6.59 15.94 -1.27
C CYS A 138 5.19 16.39 -0.85
N LEU A 139 4.95 16.46 0.45
CA LEU A 139 3.67 16.83 1.04
C LEU A 139 3.83 18.11 1.87
N ILE A 140 2.93 19.07 1.66
CA ILE A 140 2.81 20.32 2.39
C ILE A 140 1.42 20.39 2.99
N VAL A 141 1.32 20.78 4.27
CA VAL A 141 0.04 21.06 4.93
C VAL A 141 -0.07 22.56 5.13
N LEU A 142 -1.11 23.14 4.56
CA LEU A 142 -1.44 24.56 4.64
C LEU A 142 -2.59 24.76 5.61
N ARG A 143 -2.52 25.83 6.40
CA ARG A 143 -3.63 26.33 7.20
C ARG A 143 -3.95 27.74 6.72
N GLU A 144 -5.23 28.00 6.51
CA GLU A 144 -5.69 29.36 6.26
C GLU A 144 -5.80 30.13 7.58
N GLU A 145 -5.08 31.24 7.65
CA GLU A 145 -5.13 32.18 8.77
C GLU A 145 -6.25 33.20 8.59
N ILE A 146 -6.56 33.94 9.66
CA ILE A 146 -7.69 34.90 9.70
C ILE A 146 -7.59 35.99 8.62
N ASP A 147 -6.39 36.30 8.15
CA ASP A 147 -6.14 37.30 7.11
C ASP A 147 -6.07 36.72 5.69
N GLY A 148 -6.50 35.46 5.50
CA GLY A 148 -6.53 34.76 4.22
C GLY A 148 -5.16 34.24 3.76
N LYS A 149 -4.12 34.34 4.59
CA LYS A 149 -2.80 33.80 4.27
C LYS A 149 -2.76 32.29 4.47
N LEU A 150 -2.07 31.60 3.57
CA LEU A 150 -1.84 30.16 3.65
C LEU A 150 -0.52 29.90 4.36
N ALA A 151 -0.58 29.67 5.67
CA ALA A 151 0.59 29.34 6.47
C ALA A 151 0.97 27.86 6.28
N VAL A 152 2.25 27.59 6.03
CA VAL A 152 2.75 26.20 6.03
C VAL A 152 2.91 25.73 7.47
N HIS A 153 2.22 24.64 7.83
CA HIS A 153 2.30 24.01 9.16
C HIS A 153 3.14 22.74 9.17
N VAL A 154 3.11 21.98 8.07
CA VAL A 154 3.87 20.75 7.94
C VAL A 154 4.45 20.68 6.54
N ALA A 155 5.69 20.23 6.42
CA ALA A 155 6.33 19.94 5.14
C ALA A 155 7.15 18.65 5.25
N SER A 156 7.12 17.80 4.21
CA SER A 156 7.98 16.62 4.19
C SER A 156 9.46 17.02 4.08
N GLU A 157 10.35 16.26 4.73
CA GLU A 157 11.77 16.63 4.87
C GLU A 157 12.52 16.72 3.53
N ASN A 158 11.99 16.09 2.47
CA ASN A 158 12.51 16.18 1.11
C ASN A 158 11.98 17.38 0.30
N SER A 159 11.23 18.30 0.90
CA SER A 159 10.68 19.47 0.20
C SER A 159 11.76 20.30 -0.47
N GLU A 160 12.98 20.36 0.08
CA GLU A 160 14.08 21.10 -0.54
C GLU A 160 14.50 20.51 -1.88
N VAL A 161 14.58 19.19 -1.96
CA VAL A 161 14.98 18.48 -3.18
C VAL A 161 13.89 18.62 -4.25
N ILE A 162 12.62 18.51 -3.85
CA ILE A 162 11.46 18.50 -4.76
C ILE A 162 10.99 19.91 -5.13
N LEU A 163 10.64 20.73 -4.14
CA LEU A 163 10.10 22.09 -4.30
C LEU A 163 11.18 23.18 -4.34
N GLY A 164 12.42 22.89 -3.94
CA GLY A 164 13.49 23.90 -3.87
C GLY A 164 13.52 24.70 -2.56
N TYR A 165 12.67 24.36 -1.58
CA TYR A 165 12.61 25.04 -0.28
C TYR A 165 12.65 24.02 0.85
N SER A 166 13.57 24.22 1.80
CA SER A 166 13.62 23.40 3.01
C SER A 166 12.34 23.57 3.85
N PRO A 167 11.98 22.58 4.69
CA PRO A 167 10.82 22.70 5.56
C PRO A 167 10.90 23.94 6.46
N LYS A 168 12.10 24.30 6.92
CA LYS A 168 12.34 25.50 7.73
C LYS A 168 12.03 26.77 6.95
N CYS A 169 12.45 26.85 5.69
CA CYS A 169 12.13 27.99 4.83
C CYS A 169 10.62 28.09 4.59
N LEU A 170 9.96 26.97 4.28
CA LEU A 170 8.52 26.93 4.03
C LEU A 170 7.70 27.34 5.25
N CYS A 171 8.03 26.81 6.44
CA CYS A 171 7.35 27.18 7.68
C CYS A 171 7.59 28.64 8.11
N ALA A 172 8.66 29.27 7.60
CA ALA A 172 8.98 30.67 7.85
C ALA A 172 8.29 31.64 6.88
N LEU A 173 7.69 31.14 5.79
CA LEU A 173 6.92 31.99 4.87
C LEU A 173 5.70 32.58 5.60
N PRO A 174 5.44 33.89 5.44
CA PRO A 174 4.21 34.47 5.95
C PRO A 174 3.00 34.00 5.13
N ASN A 175 3.18 33.71 3.84
CA ASN A 175 2.18 33.11 2.98
C ASN A 175 2.83 32.15 1.97
N PHE A 176 2.27 30.96 1.79
CA PHE A 176 2.74 30.01 0.77
C PHE A 176 2.64 30.60 -0.65
N CYS A 177 1.69 31.49 -0.91
CA CYS A 177 1.56 32.14 -2.22
C CYS A 177 2.75 33.06 -2.57
N ASP A 178 3.60 33.44 -1.61
CA ASP A 178 4.77 34.29 -1.86
C ASP A 178 5.82 33.63 -2.78
N ILE A 179 5.78 32.29 -2.92
CA ILE A 179 6.65 31.53 -3.83
C ILE A 179 5.96 31.18 -5.16
N LEU A 180 4.81 31.78 -5.46
CA LEU A 180 4.05 31.61 -6.69
C LEU A 180 4.05 32.90 -7.53
N ASP A 181 3.72 32.78 -8.82
CA ASP A 181 3.31 33.93 -9.64
C ASP A 181 1.83 34.27 -9.40
N GLU A 182 1.37 35.44 -9.83
CA GLU A 182 -0.01 35.91 -9.64
C GLU A 182 -1.02 34.93 -10.26
N ASP A 183 -0.83 34.57 -11.53
CA ASP A 183 -1.65 33.56 -12.23
C ASP A 183 -1.67 32.20 -11.49
N GLN A 184 -0.54 31.81 -10.88
CA GLN A 184 -0.44 30.54 -10.16
C GLN A 184 -1.05 30.61 -8.76
N THR A 185 -1.10 31.80 -8.18
CA THR A 185 -1.78 32.06 -6.91
C THR A 185 -3.29 31.97 -7.10
N GLU A 186 -3.84 32.63 -8.12
CA GLU A 186 -5.26 32.54 -8.46
C GLU A 186 -5.65 31.08 -8.75
N ASN A 187 -4.87 30.39 -9.59
CA ASN A 187 -5.07 28.97 -9.88
C ASN A 187 -5.09 28.10 -8.61
N LEU A 188 -4.14 28.28 -7.68
CA LEU A 188 -4.16 27.54 -6.43
C LEU A 188 -5.43 27.82 -5.63
N LEU A 189 -5.79 29.10 -5.45
CA LEU A 189 -6.95 29.49 -4.65
C LEU A 189 -8.27 28.97 -5.23
N ASP A 190 -8.45 28.99 -6.56
CA ASP A 190 -9.63 28.43 -7.23
C ASP A 190 -9.78 26.93 -6.92
N HIS A 191 -8.69 26.16 -6.97
CA HIS A 191 -8.72 24.74 -6.60
C HIS A 191 -8.93 24.53 -5.10
N LEU A 192 -8.44 25.43 -4.23
CA LEU A 192 -8.70 25.35 -2.80
C LEU A 192 -10.17 25.63 -2.47
N ASP A 193 -10.78 26.59 -3.14
CA ASP A 193 -12.21 26.88 -2.99
C ASP A 193 -13.05 25.70 -3.49
N PHE A 194 -12.65 25.06 -4.60
CA PHE A 194 -13.30 23.84 -5.09
C PHE A 194 -13.28 22.71 -4.06
N VAL A 195 -12.13 22.39 -3.45
CA VAL A 195 -12.05 21.30 -2.46
C VAL A 195 -12.71 21.63 -1.12
N ARG A 196 -13.11 22.89 -0.91
CA ARG A 196 -13.87 23.36 0.26
C ARG A 196 -15.38 23.40 0.03
N ASP A 197 -15.83 23.26 -1.21
CA ASP A 197 -17.24 23.22 -1.53
C ASP A 197 -17.91 22.02 -0.83
N ASP A 198 -19.11 22.24 -0.27
CA ASP A 198 -19.86 21.21 0.45
C ASP A 198 -20.22 20.00 -0.44
N GLY A 199 -20.19 20.16 -1.77
CA GLY A 199 -20.45 19.09 -2.74
C GLY A 199 -19.25 18.21 -3.06
N TYR A 200 -18.04 18.57 -2.64
CA TYR A 200 -16.81 17.82 -2.94
C TYR A 200 -16.52 16.77 -1.86
N ASP A 201 -16.41 15.49 -2.26
CA ASP A 201 -16.03 14.40 -1.35
C ASP A 201 -14.78 13.68 -1.86
N PRO A 202 -13.60 13.87 -1.24
CA PRO A 202 -12.36 13.21 -1.68
C PRO A 202 -12.42 11.67 -1.53
N SER A 203 -13.41 11.12 -0.83
CA SER A 203 -13.65 9.67 -0.74
C SER A 203 -14.34 9.10 -1.98
N VAL A 204 -15.02 9.95 -2.75
CA VAL A 204 -15.73 9.61 -3.98
C VAL A 204 -14.96 10.12 -5.19
N ASP A 205 -14.59 11.39 -5.18
CA ASP A 205 -13.96 12.08 -6.31
C ASP A 205 -12.43 11.89 -6.33
N GLY A 206 -11.84 11.55 -5.18
CA GLY A 206 -10.39 11.58 -4.97
C GLY A 206 -9.88 13.01 -4.78
N PRO A 207 -8.61 13.20 -4.35
CA PRO A 207 -7.98 14.53 -4.28
C PRO A 207 -8.04 15.28 -5.62
N GLU A 208 -8.23 16.60 -5.57
CA GLU A 208 -8.26 17.48 -6.73
C GLU A 208 -6.85 17.60 -7.31
N VAL A 209 -6.69 17.28 -8.60
CA VAL A 209 -5.36 17.21 -9.25
C VAL A 209 -5.23 18.29 -10.31
N PHE A 210 -4.24 19.17 -10.16
CA PHE A 210 -3.99 20.29 -11.06
C PHE A 210 -2.51 20.57 -11.25
N LEU A 211 -2.18 21.37 -12.26
CA LEU A 211 -0.82 21.82 -12.52
C LEU A 211 -0.53 23.11 -11.76
N LEU A 212 0.60 23.16 -11.07
CA LEU A 212 1.07 24.35 -10.37
C LEU A 212 2.55 24.59 -10.65
N SER A 213 2.93 25.86 -10.84
CA SER A 213 4.32 26.28 -11.00
C SER A 213 4.80 27.05 -9.76
N VAL A 214 5.90 26.59 -9.17
CA VAL A 214 6.53 27.22 -8.00
C VAL A 214 7.82 27.92 -8.43
N LYS A 215 8.03 29.16 -8.01
CA LYS A 215 9.27 29.90 -8.22
C LYS A 215 10.36 29.30 -7.35
N LEU A 216 11.44 28.80 -7.95
CA LEU A 216 12.61 28.38 -7.18
C LEU A 216 13.41 29.58 -6.68
N PRO A 217 14.24 29.43 -5.63
CA PRO A 217 15.18 30.48 -5.21
C PRO A 217 16.15 30.93 -6.33
N SER A 218 16.38 30.07 -7.33
CA SER A 218 17.17 30.40 -8.52
C SER A 218 16.43 31.30 -9.54
N GLY A 219 15.17 31.65 -9.30
CA GLY A 219 14.32 32.47 -10.17
C GLY A 219 13.66 31.73 -11.34
N LYS A 220 13.97 30.45 -11.57
CA LYS A 220 13.30 29.63 -12.60
C LYS A 220 12.08 28.94 -12.00
N PRO A 221 10.89 29.03 -12.62
CA PRO A 221 9.74 28.27 -12.16
C PRO A 221 9.94 26.78 -12.41
N ARG A 222 9.39 25.95 -11.53
CA ARG A 222 9.34 24.49 -11.67
C ARG A 222 7.88 24.06 -11.62
N ARG A 223 7.51 23.14 -12.52
CA ARG A 223 6.12 22.67 -12.69
C ARG A 223 5.87 21.36 -11.95
N PHE A 224 4.71 21.28 -11.33
CA PHE A 224 4.28 20.16 -10.51
C PHE A 224 2.85 19.76 -10.85
N TRP A 225 2.57 18.48 -10.73
CA TRP A 225 1.22 18.01 -10.41
C TRP A 225 1.01 18.18 -8.91
N CYS A 226 -0.03 18.93 -8.55
CA CYS A 226 -0.48 19.13 -7.19
C CYS A 226 -1.78 18.34 -6.99
N ALA A 227 -1.82 17.46 -6.00
CA ALA A 227 -3.05 16.85 -5.52
C ALA A 227 -3.44 17.50 -4.19
N ALA A 228 -4.62 18.10 -4.10
CA ALA A 228 -5.09 18.82 -2.92
C ALA A 228 -6.36 18.20 -2.36
N HIS A 229 -6.48 18.16 -1.04
CA HIS A 229 -7.70 17.79 -0.35
C HIS A 229 -7.71 18.36 1.08
N LEU A 230 -8.90 18.49 1.67
CA LEU A 230 -9.02 18.82 3.10
C LEU A 230 -8.58 17.65 3.96
N SER A 231 -7.99 17.95 5.13
CA SER A 231 -7.69 16.92 6.11
C SER A 231 -9.00 16.38 6.71
N PRO A 232 -9.18 15.04 6.79
CA PRO A 232 -10.34 14.45 7.45
C PRO A 232 -10.44 14.80 8.94
N ALA A 233 -9.32 15.15 9.57
CA ALA A 233 -9.25 15.46 10.99
C ALA A 233 -9.50 16.94 11.30
N ASP A 234 -9.25 17.85 10.35
CA ASP A 234 -9.41 19.30 10.52
C ASP A 234 -9.69 19.95 9.16
N SER A 235 -10.90 20.47 8.96
CA SER A 235 -11.32 21.11 7.71
C SER A 235 -10.60 22.43 7.42
N LYS A 236 -9.85 22.99 8.37
CA LYS A 236 -9.00 24.17 8.16
C LYS A 236 -7.65 23.83 7.55
N LEU A 237 -7.27 22.55 7.57
CA LEU A 237 -6.01 22.07 7.01
C LEU A 237 -6.25 21.56 5.59
N VAL A 238 -5.48 22.11 4.66
CA VAL A 238 -5.39 21.61 3.29
C VAL A 238 -4.09 20.82 3.18
N ILE A 239 -4.17 19.60 2.67
CA ILE A 239 -3.02 18.77 2.34
C ILE A 239 -2.76 18.91 0.84
N CYS A 240 -1.56 19.36 0.48
CA CYS A 240 -1.10 19.50 -0.91
C CYS A 240 0.09 18.57 -1.16
N GLU A 241 -0.06 17.70 -2.16
CA GLU A 241 0.97 16.73 -2.56
C GLU A 241 1.56 17.12 -3.92
N PHE A 242 2.86 17.39 -3.96
CA PHE A 242 3.56 17.82 -5.16
C PHE A 242 4.38 16.68 -5.76
N LYS A 243 4.18 16.45 -7.04
CA LYS A 243 4.99 15.55 -7.87
C LYS A 243 5.53 16.34 -9.05
N LEU A 244 6.80 16.12 -9.38
CA LEU A 244 7.40 16.77 -10.55
C LEU A 244 6.64 16.37 -11.82
N GLU A 245 6.26 17.36 -12.63
CA GLU A 245 5.71 17.12 -13.98
C GLU A 245 6.74 16.34 -14.82
N GLU A 246 8.01 16.74 -14.74
CA GLU A 246 9.15 16.05 -15.33
C GLU A 246 10.12 15.60 -14.25
N ASP A 247 10.06 14.32 -13.92
CA ASP A 247 10.92 13.70 -12.92
C ASP A 247 12.05 12.93 -13.58
N GLN A 248 13.29 13.44 -13.47
CA GLN A 248 14.47 12.78 -14.03
C GLN A 248 15.04 11.71 -13.08
N ILE A 249 14.71 11.78 -11.80
CA ILE A 249 15.23 10.87 -10.76
C ILE A 249 14.33 9.64 -10.67
N ASN A 250 13.01 9.88 -10.66
CA ASN A 250 11.98 8.84 -10.55
C ASN A 250 11.02 8.93 -11.76
N PRO A 251 11.50 8.68 -12.99
CA PRO A 251 10.71 8.92 -14.20
C PRO A 251 9.46 8.05 -14.31
N LEU A 252 8.48 8.54 -15.05
CA LEU A 252 7.35 7.74 -15.50
C LEU A 252 7.83 6.56 -16.36
N SER A 253 7.14 5.43 -16.26
CA SER A 253 7.39 4.28 -17.15
C SER A 253 6.81 4.54 -18.55
N VAL A 254 7.45 5.41 -19.35
CA VAL A 254 6.90 5.87 -20.64
C VAL A 254 7.22 4.92 -21.81
N SER A 255 8.30 4.14 -21.75
CA SER A 255 8.66 3.21 -22.84
C SER A 255 9.73 2.20 -22.44
N GLY A 256 9.33 0.96 -22.22
CA GLY A 256 10.23 -0.18 -22.01
C GLY A 256 10.52 -0.43 -20.53
N LEU A 257 9.77 -1.36 -19.94
CA LEU A 257 10.19 -2.01 -18.71
C LEU A 257 11.61 -2.52 -18.87
N ILE A 258 12.48 -2.21 -17.91
CA ILE A 258 13.71 -2.98 -17.75
C ILE A 258 13.28 -4.30 -17.12
N THR A 259 12.91 -5.25 -17.96
CA THR A 259 12.71 -6.62 -17.53
C THR A 259 14.00 -7.11 -16.87
N PRO A 260 13.93 -7.71 -15.68
CA PRO A 260 15.14 -8.20 -15.02
C PRO A 260 15.85 -9.25 -15.88
N VAL A 261 17.17 -9.35 -15.72
CA VAL A 261 18.00 -10.30 -16.48
C VAL A 261 17.67 -11.75 -16.08
N THR A 262 17.36 -11.95 -14.81
CA THR A 262 16.96 -13.24 -14.25
C THR A 262 15.54 -13.09 -13.72
N PRO A 263 14.61 -13.96 -14.13
CA PRO A 263 13.26 -13.94 -13.59
C PRO A 263 13.27 -14.31 -12.11
N THR A 264 12.33 -13.73 -11.37
CA THR A 264 12.12 -14.07 -9.96
C THR A 264 11.55 -15.49 -9.84
N ASP A 265 12.18 -16.30 -9.01
CA ASP A 265 11.74 -17.65 -8.62
C ASP A 265 12.01 -17.85 -7.13
N THR A 266 10.99 -17.61 -6.32
CA THR A 266 11.00 -17.75 -4.86
C THR A 266 10.21 -18.97 -4.40
N LEU A 267 9.23 -19.43 -5.19
CA LEU A 267 8.45 -20.64 -4.92
C LEU A 267 9.20 -21.94 -5.23
N GLY A 268 10.11 -21.96 -6.22
CA GLY A 268 10.82 -23.17 -6.62
C GLY A 268 9.92 -24.28 -7.17
N VAL A 269 8.71 -23.94 -7.63
CA VAL A 269 7.73 -24.87 -8.20
C VAL A 269 7.71 -24.70 -9.71
N GLU A 270 7.93 -25.79 -10.45
CA GLU A 270 7.81 -25.79 -11.90
C GLU A 270 6.32 -25.80 -12.33
N PRO A 271 5.84 -24.79 -13.06
CA PRO A 271 4.45 -24.75 -13.49
C PRO A 271 4.15 -25.76 -14.61
N THR A 272 2.92 -26.28 -14.64
CA THR A 272 2.47 -27.11 -15.77
C THR A 272 2.23 -26.25 -17.04
N PRO A 273 2.24 -26.85 -18.24
CA PRO A 273 1.95 -26.12 -19.48
C PRO A 273 0.58 -25.42 -19.48
N GLU A 274 -0.44 -26.05 -18.89
CA GLU A 274 -1.78 -25.48 -18.76
C GLU A 274 -1.80 -24.27 -17.82
N GLN A 275 -1.06 -24.32 -16.70
CA GLN A 275 -0.94 -23.18 -15.79
C GLN A 275 -0.22 -22.01 -16.46
N LEU A 276 0.85 -22.28 -17.23
CA LEU A 276 1.53 -21.25 -18.02
C LEU A 276 0.59 -20.59 -19.03
N GLU A 277 -0.20 -21.38 -19.76
CA GLU A 277 -1.18 -20.84 -20.70
C GLU A 277 -2.16 -19.88 -20.00
N HIS A 278 -2.67 -20.28 -18.84
CA HIS A 278 -3.66 -19.53 -18.07
C HIS A 278 -3.15 -18.25 -17.39
N SER A 279 -1.84 -18.10 -17.21
CA SER A 279 -1.23 -16.97 -16.50
C SER A 279 -0.29 -16.11 -17.38
N THR A 280 0.00 -16.52 -18.63
CA THR A 280 0.96 -15.80 -19.49
C THR A 280 0.37 -15.36 -20.84
N VAL A 281 -0.76 -15.94 -21.26
CA VAL A 281 -1.41 -15.57 -22.52
C VAL A 281 -2.35 -14.39 -22.29
N ASN A 282 -2.10 -13.29 -23.01
CA ASN A 282 -2.97 -12.12 -22.95
C ASN A 282 -4.24 -12.34 -23.78
N MET A 283 -5.41 -12.24 -23.15
CA MET A 283 -6.71 -12.36 -23.79
C MET A 283 -7.24 -11.02 -24.34
N SER A 284 -6.71 -9.88 -23.90
CA SER A 284 -7.14 -8.57 -24.37
C SER A 284 -6.60 -8.24 -25.76
N GLN A 285 -7.37 -7.47 -26.53
CA GLN A 285 -6.91 -6.88 -27.77
C GLN A 285 -6.06 -5.63 -27.48
N PRO A 286 -4.98 -5.38 -28.25
CA PRO A 286 -4.13 -4.21 -28.07
C PRO A 286 -4.89 -2.88 -28.18
N LEU A 287 -4.59 -1.96 -27.28
CA LEU A 287 -5.09 -0.58 -27.24
C LEU A 287 -4.36 0.28 -28.27
N ARG A 288 -4.89 0.33 -29.50
CA ARG A 288 -4.19 0.87 -30.69
C ARG A 288 -3.71 2.32 -30.57
N VAL A 289 -4.38 3.13 -29.76
CA VAL A 289 -4.10 4.57 -29.61
C VAL A 289 -3.14 4.84 -28.44
N LEU A 290 -2.92 3.86 -27.56
CA LEU A 290 -2.15 4.04 -26.32
C LEU A 290 -0.69 4.46 -26.57
N GLN A 291 -0.05 3.93 -27.60
CA GLN A 291 1.34 4.30 -27.93
C GLN A 291 1.45 5.77 -28.39
N ASN A 292 0.43 6.28 -29.09
CA ASN A 292 0.40 7.66 -29.54
C ASN A 292 0.06 8.60 -28.37
N ALA A 293 -0.86 8.17 -27.48
CA ALA A 293 -1.20 8.87 -26.24
C ALA A 293 -0.02 9.07 -25.31
N ARG A 294 0.86 8.06 -25.18
CA ARG A 294 2.09 8.19 -24.38
C ARG A 294 3.08 9.23 -24.91
N ARG A 295 2.98 9.65 -26.17
CA ARG A 295 3.92 10.57 -26.83
C ARG A 295 3.39 12.00 -26.94
N ARG A 296 2.08 12.21 -26.84
CA ARG A 296 1.43 13.52 -27.05
C ARG A 296 1.08 14.17 -25.71
N ARG A 297 1.19 15.50 -25.63
CA ARG A 297 0.77 16.32 -24.48
C ARG A 297 -0.31 17.32 -24.94
N GLY A 298 -1.23 17.70 -24.06
CA GLY A 298 -2.27 18.72 -24.30
C GLY A 298 -3.63 18.16 -24.75
N GLU A 299 -4.49 19.00 -25.34
CA GLU A 299 -5.90 18.67 -25.71
C GLU A 299 -6.06 17.42 -26.60
N ALA A 300 -5.07 17.13 -27.45
CA ALA A 300 -5.04 15.90 -28.24
C ALA A 300 -4.99 14.64 -27.36
N ALA A 301 -4.46 14.72 -26.14
CA ALA A 301 -4.41 13.62 -25.19
C ALA A 301 -5.79 13.25 -24.62
N ALA A 302 -6.69 14.22 -24.41
CA ALA A 302 -8.02 13.95 -23.86
C ALA A 302 -8.87 13.08 -24.81
N MET A 303 -8.87 13.42 -26.10
CA MET A 303 -9.56 12.61 -27.12
C MET A 303 -8.99 11.20 -27.25
N GLU A 304 -7.67 11.06 -27.07
CA GLU A 304 -6.99 9.76 -27.06
C GLU A 304 -7.39 8.95 -25.81
N VAL A 305 -7.52 9.58 -24.64
CA VAL A 305 -8.06 8.95 -23.42
C VAL A 305 -9.49 8.45 -23.66
N PHE A 306 -10.38 9.26 -24.22
CA PHE A 306 -11.74 8.82 -24.55
C PHE A 306 -11.76 7.60 -25.50
N SER A 307 -10.89 7.60 -26.52
CA SER A 307 -10.76 6.47 -27.44
C SER A 307 -10.28 5.20 -26.74
N ILE A 308 -9.33 5.32 -25.82
CA ILE A 308 -8.82 4.21 -25.01
C ILE A 308 -9.91 3.67 -24.09
N LEU A 309 -10.63 4.54 -23.37
CA LEU A 309 -11.74 4.15 -22.50
C LEU A 309 -12.86 3.44 -23.27
N SER A 310 -13.20 3.93 -24.47
CA SER A 310 -14.19 3.27 -25.32
C SER A 310 -13.75 1.86 -25.75
N GLN A 311 -12.47 1.68 -26.12
CA GLN A 311 -11.92 0.35 -26.45
C GLN A 311 -11.94 -0.59 -25.24
N ILE A 312 -11.61 -0.09 -24.05
CA ILE A 312 -11.66 -0.86 -22.80
C ILE A 312 -13.09 -1.32 -22.52
N GLN A 313 -14.06 -0.39 -22.54
CA GLN A 313 -15.48 -0.69 -22.28
C GLN A 313 -16.03 -1.71 -23.26
N ASP A 314 -15.72 -1.56 -24.55
CA ASP A 314 -16.15 -2.47 -25.62
C ASP A 314 -15.54 -3.87 -25.46
N GLN A 315 -14.28 -3.98 -25.06
CA GLN A 315 -13.65 -5.27 -24.78
C GLN A 315 -14.24 -5.96 -23.54
N LEU A 316 -14.40 -5.24 -22.44
CA LEU A 316 -15.01 -5.76 -21.22
C LEU A 316 -16.47 -6.18 -21.46
N GLY A 317 -17.24 -5.40 -22.23
CA GLY A 317 -18.64 -5.67 -22.56
C GLY A 317 -18.87 -6.89 -23.45
N ARG A 318 -17.84 -7.39 -24.15
CA ARG A 318 -17.92 -8.63 -24.95
C ARG A 318 -17.73 -9.91 -24.14
N ALA A 319 -17.22 -9.82 -22.91
CA ALA A 319 -16.99 -10.98 -22.07
C ALA A 319 -18.31 -11.68 -21.73
N LYS A 320 -18.37 -12.99 -21.98
CA LYS A 320 -19.58 -13.82 -21.77
C LYS A 320 -19.57 -14.61 -20.45
N SER A 321 -18.47 -14.53 -19.71
CA SER A 321 -18.28 -15.21 -18.43
C SER A 321 -17.44 -14.32 -17.51
N LEU A 322 -17.57 -14.53 -16.19
CA LEU A 322 -16.76 -13.82 -15.21
C LEU A 322 -15.27 -14.06 -15.46
N ASP A 323 -14.85 -15.31 -15.69
CA ASP A 323 -13.45 -15.64 -15.98
C ASP A 323 -12.92 -14.89 -17.22
N SER A 324 -13.69 -14.87 -18.33
CA SER A 324 -13.29 -14.11 -19.52
C SER A 324 -13.19 -12.60 -19.24
N LEU A 325 -14.08 -12.06 -18.40
CA LEU A 325 -14.06 -10.65 -18.01
C LEU A 325 -12.81 -10.32 -17.19
N LEU A 326 -12.50 -11.13 -16.17
CA LEU A 326 -11.35 -10.93 -15.29
C LEU A 326 -10.02 -11.07 -16.05
N ASN A 327 -9.86 -12.10 -16.89
CA ASN A 327 -8.65 -12.26 -17.70
C ASN A 327 -8.51 -11.17 -18.79
N THR A 328 -9.63 -10.63 -19.31
CA THR A 328 -9.56 -9.45 -20.20
C THR A 328 -9.12 -8.20 -19.44
N ALA A 329 -9.64 -8.00 -18.23
CA ALA A 329 -9.28 -6.86 -17.38
C ALA A 329 -7.79 -6.88 -16.99
N THR A 330 -7.22 -8.04 -16.62
CA THR A 330 -5.79 -8.16 -16.33
C THR A 330 -4.93 -7.78 -17.54
N GLY A 331 -5.31 -8.22 -18.74
CA GLY A 331 -4.68 -7.84 -20.01
C GLY A 331 -4.67 -6.34 -20.26
N LEU A 332 -5.84 -5.71 -20.15
CA LEU A 332 -6.01 -4.26 -20.36
C LEU A 332 -5.21 -3.45 -19.34
N VAL A 333 -5.28 -3.80 -18.05
CA VAL A 333 -4.51 -3.12 -17.00
C VAL A 333 -3.02 -3.31 -17.21
N LYS A 334 -2.56 -4.50 -17.59
CA LYS A 334 -1.14 -4.75 -17.90
C LYS A 334 -0.67 -3.89 -19.07
N GLU A 335 -1.47 -3.73 -20.11
CA GLU A 335 -1.11 -2.91 -21.27
C GLU A 335 -1.06 -1.41 -20.92
N LEU A 336 -2.06 -0.92 -20.19
CA LEU A 336 -2.17 0.48 -19.74
C LEU A 336 -1.01 0.88 -18.85
N THR A 337 -0.74 0.05 -17.84
CA THR A 337 0.19 0.36 -16.75
C THR A 337 1.61 -0.06 -17.10
N GLY A 338 1.76 -1.16 -17.84
CA GLY A 338 3.03 -1.77 -18.14
C GLY A 338 3.62 -2.63 -17.02
N PHE A 339 2.92 -2.96 -15.93
CA PHE A 339 3.52 -3.78 -14.87
C PHE A 339 3.88 -5.20 -15.35
N HIS A 340 4.88 -5.83 -14.72
CA HIS A 340 5.33 -7.18 -15.08
C HIS A 340 4.30 -8.27 -14.78
N ARG A 341 3.56 -8.15 -13.67
CA ARG A 341 2.45 -9.03 -13.31
C ARG A 341 1.21 -8.19 -13.00
N VAL A 342 0.05 -8.63 -13.46
CA VAL A 342 -1.25 -8.12 -13.04
C VAL A 342 -2.11 -9.30 -12.62
N LEU A 343 -2.71 -9.25 -11.45
CA LEU A 343 -3.53 -10.32 -10.92
C LEU A 343 -4.78 -9.75 -10.24
N ILE A 344 -5.83 -10.56 -10.12
CA ILE A 344 -7.07 -10.18 -9.45
C ILE A 344 -7.26 -11.10 -8.25
N TYR A 345 -7.30 -10.49 -7.06
CA TYR A 345 -7.76 -11.12 -5.84
C TYR A 345 -9.27 -10.99 -5.72
N GLN A 346 -9.95 -12.09 -5.40
CA GLN A 346 -11.34 -12.10 -4.95
C GLN A 346 -11.37 -12.37 -3.44
N PHE A 347 -12.12 -11.56 -2.69
CA PHE A 347 -12.35 -11.81 -1.27
C PHE A 347 -13.50 -12.81 -1.05
N ASP A 348 -13.31 -13.73 -0.12
CA ASP A 348 -14.38 -14.60 0.40
C ASP A 348 -15.11 -13.94 1.60
N THR A 349 -16.02 -14.69 2.23
CA THR A 349 -16.80 -14.21 3.38
C THR A 349 -15.96 -13.95 4.63
N ASP A 350 -14.80 -14.61 4.74
CA ASP A 350 -13.86 -14.49 5.86
C ASP A 350 -12.71 -13.53 5.53
N TRP A 351 -12.78 -12.82 4.39
CA TRP A 351 -11.76 -11.93 3.84
C TRP A 351 -10.47 -12.62 3.39
N ASN A 352 -10.47 -13.95 3.22
CA ASN A 352 -9.37 -14.60 2.53
C ASN A 352 -9.42 -14.25 1.04
N GLU A 353 -8.25 -14.25 0.42
CA GLU A 353 -8.06 -13.78 -0.94
C GLU A 353 -7.74 -14.97 -1.83
N THR A 354 -8.40 -15.09 -2.97
CA THR A 354 -8.03 -16.07 -3.98
C THR A 354 -7.65 -15.36 -5.27
N VAL A 355 -6.51 -15.74 -5.86
CA VAL A 355 -6.11 -15.20 -7.16
C VAL A 355 -6.91 -15.87 -8.26
N VAL A 356 -7.92 -15.17 -8.78
CA VAL A 356 -8.88 -15.69 -9.76
C VAL A 356 -8.46 -15.42 -11.21
N ALA A 357 -7.63 -14.41 -11.44
CA ALA A 357 -7.03 -14.13 -12.75
C ALA A 357 -5.61 -13.60 -12.58
N GLU A 358 -4.74 -13.90 -13.55
CA GLU A 358 -3.34 -13.49 -13.54
C GLU A 358 -2.84 -13.32 -14.97
N LEU A 359 -1.96 -12.33 -15.17
CA LEU A 359 -1.15 -12.17 -16.36
C LEU A 359 0.25 -11.72 -15.97
N VAL A 360 1.25 -12.58 -16.14
CA VAL A 360 2.65 -12.35 -15.81
C VAL A 360 3.54 -12.41 -17.06
N ASP A 361 4.56 -11.55 -17.10
CA ASP A 361 5.66 -11.67 -18.05
C ASP A 361 6.65 -12.75 -17.56
N PRO A 362 6.79 -13.89 -18.27
CA PRO A 362 7.67 -15.00 -17.86
C PRO A 362 9.14 -14.60 -17.73
N LYS A 363 9.56 -13.52 -18.41
CA LYS A 363 10.93 -13.00 -18.28
C LYS A 363 11.16 -12.27 -16.96
N ALA A 364 10.10 -11.82 -16.30
CA ALA A 364 10.17 -11.09 -15.05
C ALA A 364 10.01 -12.00 -13.82
N SER A 365 9.12 -12.99 -13.90
CA SER A 365 8.93 -14.01 -12.88
C SER A 365 8.37 -15.28 -13.52
N VAL A 366 8.88 -16.44 -13.10
CA VAL A 366 8.40 -17.77 -13.54
C VAL A 366 7.30 -18.32 -12.65
N GLU A 367 7.04 -17.66 -11.53
CA GLU A 367 6.05 -18.07 -10.54
C GLU A 367 4.65 -17.73 -11.01
N LEU A 368 3.69 -18.58 -10.66
CA LEU A 368 2.28 -18.37 -10.98
C LEU A 368 1.48 -18.33 -9.68
N TYR A 369 0.70 -17.27 -9.51
CA TYR A 369 -0.12 -17.08 -8.32
C TYR A 369 -1.59 -17.47 -8.54
N LYS A 370 -2.01 -17.66 -9.79
CA LYS A 370 -3.40 -18.08 -10.12
C LYS A 370 -3.80 -19.35 -9.36
N GLY A 371 -4.91 -19.25 -8.62
CA GLY A 371 -5.45 -20.32 -7.79
C GLY A 371 -4.87 -20.42 -6.37
N LEU A 372 -3.86 -19.61 -6.01
CA LEU A 372 -3.39 -19.51 -4.63
C LEU A 372 -4.39 -18.76 -3.75
N CYS A 373 -4.48 -19.19 -2.50
CA CYS A 373 -5.31 -18.57 -1.47
C CYS A 373 -4.43 -17.93 -0.39
N PHE A 374 -4.67 -16.66 -0.10
CA PHE A 374 -3.99 -15.87 0.91
C PHE A 374 -4.95 -15.57 2.06
N PRO A 375 -4.46 -15.53 3.30
CA PRO A 375 -5.29 -15.27 4.45
C PRO A 375 -5.71 -13.81 4.60
N ALA A 376 -6.82 -13.58 5.29
CA ALA A 376 -7.34 -12.24 5.60
C ALA A 376 -6.39 -11.30 6.37
N SER A 377 -5.34 -11.84 6.99
CA SER A 377 -4.31 -11.05 7.68
C SER A 377 -3.34 -10.35 6.75
N ASP A 378 -3.18 -10.83 5.51
CA ASP A 378 -2.23 -10.27 4.56
C ASP A 378 -2.67 -8.87 4.09
N ILE A 379 -3.98 -8.63 4.00
CA ILE A 379 -4.59 -7.29 3.89
C ILE A 379 -5.52 -7.07 5.09
N PRO A 380 -5.04 -6.50 6.20
CA PRO A 380 -5.79 -6.39 7.43
C PRO A 380 -6.96 -5.40 7.31
N LYS A 381 -7.93 -5.47 8.22
CA LYS A 381 -9.23 -4.78 8.12
C LYS A 381 -9.10 -3.28 7.84
N GLN A 382 -8.23 -2.57 8.54
CA GLN A 382 -8.01 -1.14 8.37
C GLN A 382 -7.43 -0.79 6.99
N ALA A 383 -6.64 -1.67 6.39
CA ALA A 383 -6.17 -1.51 5.01
C ALA A 383 -7.33 -1.70 4.02
N ARG A 384 -8.21 -2.71 4.25
CA ARG A 384 -9.43 -2.92 3.44
C ARG A 384 -10.38 -1.73 3.51
N ASP A 385 -10.55 -1.14 4.70
CA ASP A 385 -11.35 0.06 4.89
C ASP A 385 -10.77 1.25 4.11
N LEU A 386 -9.43 1.41 4.09
CA LEU A 386 -8.79 2.42 3.24
C LEU A 386 -8.94 2.14 1.75
N TYR A 387 -8.98 0.88 1.30
CA TYR A 387 -9.24 0.52 -0.10
C TYR A 387 -10.69 0.78 -0.52
N ARG A 388 -11.63 0.87 0.42
CA ARG A 388 -12.98 1.34 0.12
C ARG A 388 -13.01 2.84 -0.17
N ILE A 389 -12.13 3.62 0.44
CA ILE A 389 -12.04 5.07 0.26
C ILE A 389 -11.14 5.37 -0.96
N ASN A 390 -9.88 4.97 -0.89
CA ASN A 390 -8.89 5.19 -1.95
C ASN A 390 -8.87 3.99 -2.90
N LYS A 391 -9.44 4.20 -4.07
CA LYS A 391 -9.58 3.13 -5.07
C LYS A 391 -8.26 2.78 -5.75
N VAL A 392 -7.24 3.62 -5.67
CA VAL A 392 -5.94 3.36 -6.28
C VAL A 392 -4.83 3.65 -5.28
N ARG A 393 -3.86 2.74 -5.19
CA ARG A 393 -2.71 2.88 -4.32
C ARG A 393 -1.45 2.42 -5.02
N LEU A 394 -0.39 3.22 -4.96
CA LEU A 394 0.88 2.96 -5.62
C LEU A 394 2.02 2.94 -4.59
N LEU A 395 2.89 1.94 -4.68
CA LEU A 395 4.25 1.91 -4.15
C LEU A 395 5.21 2.07 -5.32
N TYR A 396 5.91 3.20 -5.38
CA TYR A 396 6.88 3.45 -6.45
C TYR A 396 8.08 2.51 -6.37
N ASP A 397 8.70 2.46 -5.19
CA ASP A 397 9.88 1.67 -4.93
C ASP A 397 9.88 1.25 -3.45
N ARG A 398 9.85 -0.06 -3.23
CA ARG A 398 9.87 -0.66 -1.89
C ARG A 398 11.12 -0.30 -1.08
N ASP A 399 12.26 -0.15 -1.75
CA ASP A 399 13.55 0.09 -1.09
C ASP A 399 13.88 1.59 -0.97
N GLN A 400 13.06 2.47 -1.57
CA GLN A 400 13.23 3.91 -1.42
C GLN A 400 12.83 4.33 0.01
N VAL A 401 13.79 4.90 0.73
CA VAL A 401 13.56 5.47 2.07
C VAL A 401 12.49 6.55 1.98
N THR A 402 11.51 6.53 2.88
CA THR A 402 10.43 7.52 2.97
C THR A 402 10.89 8.84 3.61
N SER A 403 10.21 9.92 3.24
CA SER A 403 10.43 11.26 3.77
C SER A 403 9.51 11.53 4.95
N ARG A 404 10.08 11.80 6.13
CA ARG A 404 9.34 12.19 7.34
C ARG A 404 8.69 13.56 7.17
N LEU A 405 7.70 13.85 8.00
CA LEU A 405 7.07 15.17 8.11
C LEU A 405 7.78 16.02 9.15
N VAL A 406 8.10 17.27 8.78
CA VAL A 406 8.63 18.33 9.65
C VAL A 406 7.51 19.31 9.95
N CYS A 407 7.22 19.52 11.22
CA CYS A 407 6.14 20.31 11.74
C CYS A 407 6.63 21.70 12.18
N ARG A 408 5.78 22.71 12.06
CA ARG A 408 6.06 24.09 12.48
C ARG A 408 6.02 24.26 13.99
N THR A 409 5.07 23.62 14.65
CA THR A 409 4.85 23.72 16.10
C THR A 409 4.84 22.35 16.78
N LEU A 410 4.97 22.35 18.11
CA LEU A 410 4.84 21.12 18.91
C LEU A 410 3.41 20.55 18.84
N GLU A 411 2.40 21.41 18.72
CA GLU A 411 1.00 21.02 18.56
C GLU A 411 0.78 20.25 17.24
N ASP A 412 1.36 20.76 16.14
CA ASP A 412 1.35 20.09 14.84
C ASP A 412 2.08 18.73 14.88
N LEU A 413 3.08 18.56 15.75
CA LEU A 413 3.77 17.28 15.93
C LEU A 413 2.94 16.29 16.79
N GLN A 414 2.23 16.80 17.79
CA GLN A 414 1.35 16.00 18.65
C GLN A 414 0.10 15.52 17.91
N THR A 415 -0.40 16.31 16.95
CA THR A 415 -1.56 16.00 16.12
C THR A 415 -1.11 15.42 14.77
N PRO A 416 -1.11 14.09 14.60
CA PRO A 416 -0.58 13.49 13.38
C PRO A 416 -1.47 13.79 12.18
N VAL A 417 -0.85 14.10 11.04
CA VAL A 417 -1.54 14.39 9.78
C VAL A 417 -2.25 13.14 9.27
N ASP A 418 -3.58 13.18 9.23
CA ASP A 418 -4.39 12.12 8.62
C ASP A 418 -4.25 12.16 7.10
N MET A 419 -3.55 11.18 6.57
CA MET A 419 -3.24 11.01 5.14
C MET A 419 -4.19 10.01 4.48
N THR A 420 -5.44 9.89 4.98
CA THR A 420 -6.42 8.97 4.41
C THR A 420 -6.52 9.12 2.89
N HIS A 421 -6.70 10.33 2.36
CA HIS A 421 -6.84 10.56 0.91
C HIS A 421 -5.51 10.78 0.16
N SER A 422 -4.37 10.78 0.86
CA SER A 422 -3.09 11.17 0.24
C SER A 422 -2.49 10.05 -0.61
N TYR A 423 -2.09 10.37 -1.84
CA TYR A 423 -1.49 9.43 -2.78
C TYR A 423 -0.06 9.02 -2.38
N LEU A 424 0.73 9.95 -1.82
CA LEU A 424 2.13 9.77 -1.43
C LEU A 424 2.30 9.17 -0.04
N ARG A 425 1.22 8.90 0.72
CA ARG A 425 1.29 8.30 2.05
C ARG A 425 2.31 7.15 2.09
N ALA A 426 3.12 7.01 3.14
CA ALA A 426 4.04 5.87 3.26
C ALA A 426 3.28 4.53 3.45
N MET A 427 3.90 3.42 3.05
CA MET A 427 3.35 2.08 3.31
C MET A 427 3.83 1.53 4.64
N SER A 428 3.06 0.59 5.20
CA SER A 428 3.47 -0.18 6.37
C SER A 428 4.79 -0.91 6.09
N PRO A 429 5.79 -0.83 6.98
CA PRO A 429 7.03 -1.60 6.87
C PRO A 429 6.81 -3.11 6.78
N ILE A 430 5.71 -3.63 7.36
CA ILE A 430 5.35 -5.04 7.28
C ILE A 430 4.97 -5.41 5.84
N HIS A 431 4.16 -4.59 5.19
CA HIS A 431 3.81 -4.80 3.78
C HIS A 431 5.03 -4.68 2.87
N LEU A 432 5.96 -3.77 3.16
CA LEU A 432 7.23 -3.70 2.43
C LEU A 432 8.03 -5.01 2.56
N LYS A 433 8.08 -5.61 3.76
CA LYS A 433 8.73 -6.92 3.96
C LYS A 433 8.02 -8.04 3.19
N TYR A 434 6.69 -8.07 3.22
CA TYR A 434 5.88 -9.00 2.44
C TYR A 434 6.24 -8.94 0.94
N LEU A 435 6.27 -7.73 0.36
CA LEU A 435 6.66 -7.53 -1.03
C LEU A 435 8.13 -7.89 -1.29
N ALA A 436 9.02 -7.67 -0.32
CA ALA A 436 10.43 -8.07 -0.43
C ALA A 436 10.58 -9.58 -0.54
N ASN A 437 9.83 -10.32 0.29
CA ASN A 437 9.82 -11.76 0.27
C ASN A 437 9.36 -12.29 -1.10
N MET A 438 8.33 -11.68 -1.70
CA MET A 438 7.87 -12.00 -3.06
C MET A 438 8.75 -11.46 -4.21
N GLY A 439 9.89 -10.82 -3.91
CA GLY A 439 10.74 -10.18 -4.93
C GLY A 439 10.14 -8.94 -5.63
N VAL A 440 8.98 -8.45 -5.18
CA VAL A 440 8.25 -7.33 -5.78
C VAL A 440 8.91 -6.00 -5.42
N ARG A 441 9.41 -5.28 -6.44
CA ARG A 441 10.10 -3.98 -6.30
C ARG A 441 9.14 -2.79 -6.22
N ALA A 442 8.07 -2.83 -7.02
CA ALA A 442 7.04 -1.79 -7.08
C ALA A 442 5.67 -2.46 -7.17
N SER A 443 4.65 -1.82 -6.59
CA SER A 443 3.30 -2.38 -6.49
C SER A 443 2.25 -1.32 -6.76
N MET A 444 1.17 -1.69 -7.43
CA MET A 444 -0.02 -0.84 -7.55
C MET A 444 -1.27 -1.69 -7.35
N SER A 445 -2.22 -1.22 -6.56
CA SER A 445 -3.51 -1.89 -6.36
C SER A 445 -4.68 -1.00 -6.78
N ILE A 446 -5.69 -1.59 -7.40
CA ILE A 446 -6.95 -0.94 -7.78
C ILE A 446 -8.11 -1.69 -7.12
N SER A 447 -8.96 -0.99 -6.37
CA SER A 447 -10.10 -1.58 -5.69
C SER A 447 -11.22 -1.96 -6.65
N ILE A 448 -11.69 -3.21 -6.59
CA ILE A 448 -12.90 -3.65 -7.28
C ILE A 448 -14.04 -3.57 -6.28
N SER A 449 -15.00 -2.67 -6.52
CA SER A 449 -16.19 -2.53 -5.70
C SER A 449 -17.41 -3.17 -6.39
N GLY A 450 -18.23 -3.90 -5.64
CA GLY A 450 -19.49 -4.47 -6.09
C GLY A 450 -20.58 -4.24 -5.04
N PHE A 451 -21.73 -3.69 -5.43
CA PHE A 451 -22.82 -3.35 -4.50
C PHE A 451 -22.36 -2.49 -3.29
N ASN A 452 -21.49 -1.52 -3.52
CA ASN A 452 -20.83 -0.68 -2.51
C ASN A 452 -19.95 -1.42 -1.48
N GLU A 453 -19.64 -2.69 -1.70
CA GLU A 453 -18.69 -3.46 -0.91
C GLU A 453 -17.38 -3.70 -1.68
N LEU A 454 -16.29 -3.92 -0.94
CA LEU A 454 -15.00 -4.28 -1.52
C LEU A 454 -15.06 -5.76 -1.94
N TRP A 455 -15.17 -6.03 -3.24
CA TRP A 455 -15.26 -7.38 -3.80
C TRP A 455 -13.89 -8.03 -3.99
N GLY A 456 -12.89 -7.22 -4.35
CA GLY A 456 -11.56 -7.70 -4.67
C GLY A 456 -10.58 -6.58 -5.00
N LEU A 457 -9.37 -6.95 -5.42
CA LEU A 457 -8.32 -6.01 -5.80
C LEU A 457 -7.67 -6.48 -7.10
N ILE A 458 -7.40 -5.54 -8.01
CA ILE A 458 -6.42 -5.75 -9.09
C ILE A 458 -5.06 -5.36 -8.51
N SER A 459 -4.11 -6.30 -8.40
CA SER A 459 -2.75 -6.03 -7.95
C SER A 459 -1.77 -6.11 -9.11
N CYS A 460 -0.88 -5.13 -9.20
CA CYS A 460 0.11 -4.98 -10.26
C CYS A 460 1.50 -4.98 -9.63
N HIS A 461 2.39 -5.88 -10.06
CA HIS A 461 3.73 -6.03 -9.49
C HIS A 461 4.82 -5.87 -10.55
N THR A 462 5.91 -5.23 -10.16
CA THR A 462 7.14 -5.11 -10.96
C THR A 462 8.31 -5.69 -10.19
N TYR A 463 9.18 -6.40 -10.92
CA TYR A 463 10.37 -7.07 -10.40
C TYR A 463 11.64 -6.39 -10.88
N GLY A 464 12.78 -6.72 -10.27
CA GLY A 464 14.09 -6.18 -10.61
C GLY A 464 14.56 -5.09 -9.67
N THR A 465 15.51 -4.27 -10.14
CA THR A 465 16.23 -3.29 -9.29
C THR A 465 15.66 -1.88 -9.35
N HIS A 466 14.70 -1.61 -10.24
CA HIS A 466 14.16 -0.27 -10.46
C HIS A 466 12.70 -0.19 -10.04
N GLY A 467 12.35 0.88 -9.33
CA GLY A 467 10.97 1.25 -9.06
C GLY A 467 10.19 1.54 -10.34
N MET A 468 8.86 1.53 -10.23
CA MET A 468 7.97 1.80 -11.35
C MET A 468 6.82 2.68 -10.91
N ARG A 469 6.58 3.75 -11.70
CA ARG A 469 5.44 4.63 -11.53
C ARG A 469 4.68 4.75 -12.84
N VAL A 470 3.37 4.81 -12.71
CA VAL A 470 2.46 5.12 -13.81
C VAL A 470 1.98 6.56 -13.68
N SER A 471 1.67 7.19 -14.81
CA SER A 471 0.92 8.44 -14.76
C SER A 471 -0.52 8.05 -14.49
N PHE A 472 -1.10 8.59 -13.43
CA PHE A 472 -2.55 8.75 -13.42
C PHE A 472 -2.79 9.86 -14.44
N LEU A 473 -3.16 9.47 -15.67
CA LEU A 473 -3.72 10.40 -16.63
C LEU A 473 -5.02 10.85 -15.98
N VAL A 474 -4.97 11.99 -15.29
CA VAL A 474 -6.17 12.74 -14.92
C VAL A 474 -6.49 13.64 -16.11
#